data_AF-A0A482RIM8-F1
#
_entry.id   AF-A0A482RIM8-F1
#
_cell.length_a   1.000
_cell.length_b   1.000
_cell.length_c   1.000
_cell.angle_alpha   90.00
_cell.angle_beta   90.00
_cell.angle_gamma   90.00
#
_symmetry.space_group_name_H-M   'P 1'
#
loop_
_entity.id
_entity.type
_entity.pdbx_description
1 polymer ?
#
loop_
_entity_poly.entity_id
_entity_poly.type
_entity_poly.pdbx_seq_one_letter_code
_entity_poly.pdbx_strand_id
1 'polypeptide(L)'
;MTWTPAKWYVLVHGLQPIACALPHVHACVPACLRAYVQAALLSCLVHTEKGDDEAPPLREELSGPYRALQDAARRIAQVSQDCKIEIDVEEYVQSFRSEMMELVFAWVNGAKFIDICAMTKQFEGSIIRVIRRLEELARQL
;
A
#
# COMPACT_ATOMS: atom_id res chain seq x y z
N MET A 1 -15.03 -14.97 13.86
CA MET A 1 -13.91 -14.21 14.47
C MET A 1 -13.60 -13.02 13.59
N THR A 2 -13.76 -11.79 14.06
CA THR A 2 -13.60 -10.57 13.24
C THR A 2 -12.18 -10.01 13.39
N TRP A 3 -11.28 -10.32 12.47
CA TRP A 3 -9.94 -9.75 12.42
C TRP A 3 -9.99 -8.38 11.73
N THR A 4 -10.08 -7.33 12.54
CA THR A 4 -9.98 -5.93 12.09
C THR A 4 -8.53 -5.46 12.25
N PRO A 5 -8.09 -4.39 11.56
CA PRO A 5 -6.75 -3.84 11.70
C PRO A 5 -6.36 -3.57 13.15
N ALA A 6 -7.29 -2.99 13.93
CA ALA A 6 -7.08 -2.72 15.35
C ALA A 6 -6.90 -3.99 16.20
N LYS A 7 -7.66 -5.06 15.93
CA LYS A 7 -7.51 -6.34 16.64
C LYS A 7 -6.25 -7.10 16.22
N TRP A 8 -5.85 -6.97 14.96
CA TRP A 8 -4.64 -7.57 14.43
C TRP A 8 -3.38 -6.91 15.03
N TYR A 9 -3.37 -5.59 15.13
CA TYR A 9 -2.28 -4.83 15.78
C TYR A 9 -2.06 -5.24 17.24
N VAL A 10 -3.15 -5.36 18.01
CA VAL A 10 -3.09 -5.78 19.41
C VAL A 10 -2.55 -7.20 19.55
N LEU A 11 -2.92 -8.10 18.64
CA LEU A 11 -2.47 -9.50 18.68
C LEU A 11 -0.99 -9.65 18.31
N VAL A 12 -0.53 -8.96 17.27
CA VAL A 12 0.84 -9.14 16.72
C VAL A 12 1.87 -8.32 17.52
N HIS A 13 1.49 -7.15 18.01
CA HIS A 13 2.44 -6.20 18.59
C HIS A 13 2.22 -5.88 20.06
N GLY A 14 1.14 -6.37 20.70
CA GLY A 14 0.85 -6.08 22.11
C GLY A 14 0.64 -4.59 22.43
N LEU A 15 0.51 -3.74 21.41
CA LEU A 15 0.37 -2.29 21.50
C LEU A 15 -1.10 -1.90 21.32
N GLN A 16 -1.58 -0.94 22.13
CA GLN A 16 -2.91 -0.38 21.97
C GLN A 16 -3.05 0.31 20.59
N PRO A 17 -4.21 0.19 19.92
CA PRO A 17 -4.41 0.78 18.62
C PRO A 17 -4.24 2.30 18.71
N ILE A 18 -3.39 2.87 17.85
CA ILE A 18 -3.27 4.31 17.67
C ILE A 18 -4.66 4.81 17.21
N ALA A 19 -5.32 5.50 18.12
CA ALA A 19 -6.73 5.84 18.01
C ALA A 19 -7.00 6.82 16.85
N CYS A 20 -7.61 6.33 15.77
CA CYS A 20 -8.63 7.10 15.05
C CYS A 20 -10.00 6.67 15.59
N ALA A 21 -10.25 6.92 16.87
CA ALA A 21 -11.54 6.72 17.52
C ALA A 21 -12.06 8.07 17.99
N LEU A 22 -12.47 8.95 17.06
CA LEU A 22 -13.20 10.16 17.38
C LEU A 22 -14.49 10.23 16.53
N PRO A 23 -15.67 10.25 17.17
CA PRO A 23 -16.98 10.15 16.50
C PRO A 23 -17.48 11.45 15.84
N HIS A 24 -16.63 12.44 15.57
CA HIS A 24 -17.00 13.69 14.88
C HIS A 24 -16.36 13.76 13.49
N VAL A 25 -16.97 13.06 12.54
CA VAL A 25 -16.34 12.54 11.32
C VAL A 25 -16.37 13.46 10.10
N HIS A 26 -16.80 14.73 10.17
CA HIS A 26 -16.93 15.55 8.96
C HIS A 26 -15.74 16.48 8.64
N ALA A 27 -14.88 16.81 9.61
CA ALA A 27 -13.71 17.67 9.39
C ALA A 27 -12.37 16.91 9.23
N CYS A 28 -12.30 15.64 9.68
CA CYS A 28 -11.09 14.82 9.62
C CYS A 28 -10.94 14.03 8.30
N VAL A 29 -12.01 13.94 7.49
CA VAL A 29 -12.06 13.15 6.24
C VAL A 29 -10.89 13.45 5.30
N PRO A 30 -10.48 14.72 5.06
CA PRO A 30 -9.38 15.01 4.13
C PRO A 30 -8.01 14.53 4.63
N ALA A 31 -7.79 14.53 5.95
CA ALA A 31 -6.54 14.08 6.55
C ALA A 31 -6.47 12.54 6.59
N CYS A 32 -7.56 11.87 6.97
CA CYS A 32 -7.66 10.41 6.92
C CYS A 32 -7.56 9.87 5.49
N LEU A 33 -8.21 10.52 4.51
CA LEU A 33 -8.13 10.13 3.11
C LEU A 33 -6.70 10.19 2.59
N ARG A 34 -5.93 11.24 2.95
CA ARG A 34 -4.50 11.33 2.62
C ARG A 34 -3.68 10.20 3.22
N ALA A 35 -3.92 9.85 4.49
CA ALA A 35 -3.22 8.75 5.15
C ALA A 35 -3.53 7.39 4.47
N TYR A 36 -4.76 7.17 4.03
CA TYR A 36 -5.15 5.93 3.34
C TYR A 36 -4.50 5.82 1.97
N VAL A 37 -4.51 6.90 1.19
CA VAL A 37 -3.84 6.98 -0.11
C VAL A 37 -2.32 6.79 0.04
N GLN A 38 -1.71 7.38 1.07
CA GLN A 38 -0.29 7.20 1.37
C GLN A 38 0.06 5.75 1.69
N ALA A 39 -0.69 5.10 2.58
CA ALA A 39 -0.47 3.70 2.91
C ALA A 39 -0.62 2.80 1.68
N ALA A 40 -1.64 3.04 0.86
CA ALA A 40 -1.82 2.34 -0.41
C ALA A 40 -0.64 2.55 -1.36
N LEU A 41 -0.13 3.78 -1.50
CA LEU A 41 1.03 4.07 -2.35
C LEU A 41 2.31 3.41 -1.85
N LEU A 42 2.55 3.42 -0.54
CA LEU A 42 3.70 2.77 0.08
C LEU A 42 3.69 1.24 -0.12
N SER A 43 2.51 0.63 -0.32
CA SER A 43 2.41 -0.81 -0.63
C SER A 43 3.18 -1.18 -1.91
N CYS A 44 3.28 -0.27 -2.88
CA CYS A 44 4.05 -0.46 -4.12
C CYS A 44 5.56 -0.59 -3.87
N LEU A 45 6.07 -0.09 -2.73
CA LEU A 45 7.49 -0.15 -2.39
C LEU A 45 7.88 -1.45 -1.68
N VAL A 46 6.93 -2.08 -0.98
CA VAL A 46 7.18 -3.26 -0.14
C VAL A 46 6.74 -4.57 -0.80
N HIS A 47 5.87 -4.48 -1.81
CA HIS A 47 5.36 -5.62 -2.57
C HIS A 47 6.34 -6.08 -3.66
N THR A 48 7.14 -7.09 -3.33
CA THR A 48 8.20 -7.60 -4.21
C THR A 48 7.80 -8.86 -4.99
N GLU A 49 6.63 -9.45 -4.71
CA GLU A 49 6.22 -10.73 -5.27
C GLU A 49 5.60 -10.57 -6.66
N LYS A 50 6.11 -11.32 -7.66
CA LYS A 50 5.56 -11.34 -9.02
C LYS A 50 4.12 -11.84 -8.99
N GLY A 51 3.17 -11.00 -9.39
CA GLY A 51 1.78 -11.35 -9.61
C GLY A 51 1.47 -11.63 -11.07
N ASP A 52 0.20 -11.91 -11.36
CA ASP A 52 -0.31 -12.00 -12.72
C ASP A 52 -0.33 -10.59 -13.35
N ASP A 53 -0.10 -10.48 -14.67
CA ASP A 53 0.05 -9.19 -15.38
C ASP A 53 -1.19 -8.27 -15.35
N GLU A 54 -2.34 -8.74 -14.82
CA GLU A 54 -3.60 -8.00 -14.80
C GLU A 54 -3.96 -7.54 -13.39
N ALA A 55 -3.41 -6.39 -12.99
CA ALA A 55 -3.81 -5.71 -11.77
C ALA A 55 -5.25 -5.15 -11.92
N PRO A 56 -6.11 -5.26 -10.88
CA PRO A 56 -7.43 -4.64 -10.91
C PRO A 56 -7.35 -3.13 -11.16
N PRO A 57 -8.35 -2.53 -11.84
CA PRO A 57 -8.39 -1.09 -12.05
C PRO A 57 -8.40 -0.36 -10.71
N LEU A 58 -7.52 0.63 -10.59
CA LEU A 58 -7.44 1.50 -9.41
C LEU A 58 -8.61 2.48 -9.39
N ARG A 59 -9.11 2.80 -8.20
CA ARG A 59 -10.00 3.95 -7.99
C ARG A 59 -9.32 5.26 -8.40
N GLU A 60 -10.13 6.24 -8.76
CA GLU A 60 -9.68 7.55 -9.25
C GLU A 60 -8.71 8.25 -8.28
N GLU A 61 -8.96 8.12 -6.98
CA GLU A 61 -8.13 8.70 -5.91
C GLU A 61 -6.71 8.11 -5.84
N LEU A 62 -6.51 6.87 -6.31
CA LEU A 62 -5.23 6.16 -6.28
C LEU A 62 -4.47 6.25 -7.61
N SER A 63 -5.17 6.43 -8.72
CA SER A 63 -4.55 6.46 -10.06
C SER A 63 -3.60 7.64 -10.23
N GLY A 64 -3.97 8.83 -9.74
CA GLY A 64 -3.14 10.03 -9.78
C GLY A 64 -1.82 9.86 -9.00
N PRO A 65 -1.88 9.51 -7.70
CA PRO A 65 -0.69 9.21 -6.90
C PRO A 65 0.18 8.10 -7.48
N TYR A 66 -0.42 7.02 -8.00
CA TYR A 66 0.33 5.93 -8.63
C TYR A 66 1.09 6.40 -9.88
N ARG A 67 0.46 7.21 -10.74
CA ARG A 67 1.13 7.80 -11.90
C ARG A 67 2.28 8.70 -11.49
N ALA A 68 2.11 9.51 -10.43
CA ALA A 68 3.18 10.35 -9.91
C ALA A 68 4.37 9.52 -9.40
N LEU A 69 4.12 8.37 -8.77
CA LEU A 69 5.16 7.42 -8.37
C LEU A 69 5.91 6.86 -9.59
N GLN A 70 5.19 6.42 -10.63
CA GLN A 70 5.80 5.91 -11.86
C GLN A 70 6.66 6.99 -12.56
N ASP A 71 6.18 8.22 -12.61
CA ASP A 71 6.92 9.34 -13.20
C ASP A 71 8.18 9.67 -12.38
N ALA A 72 8.12 9.59 -11.05
CA ALA A 72 9.28 9.75 -10.18
C ALA A 72 10.29 8.60 -10.37
N ALA A 73 9.83 7.34 -10.41
CA ALA A 73 10.66 6.17 -10.67
C ALA A 73 11.38 6.29 -12.03
N ARG A 74 10.66 6.73 -13.07
CA ARG A 74 11.23 6.94 -14.41
C ARG A 74 12.35 7.98 -14.39
N ARG A 75 12.18 9.10 -13.68
CA ARG A 75 13.22 10.13 -13.53
C ARG A 75 14.44 9.57 -12.80
N ILE A 76 14.23 8.79 -11.74
CA ILE A 76 15.33 8.16 -10.98
C ILE A 76 16.13 7.22 -11.88
N ALA A 77 15.46 6.37 -12.66
CA ALA A 77 16.14 5.46 -13.58
C ALA A 77 16.91 6.20 -14.68
N GLN A 78 16.35 7.28 -15.25
CA GLN A 78 17.04 8.11 -16.24
C GLN A 78 18.31 8.75 -15.66
N VAL A 79 18.22 9.37 -14.47
CA VAL A 79 19.40 9.94 -13.79
C VAL A 79 20.43 8.85 -13.45
N SER A 80 19.98 7.64 -13.15
CA SER A 80 20.87 6.49 -12.89
C SER A 80 21.66 6.11 -14.14
N GLN A 81 21.01 6.09 -15.31
CA GLN A 81 21.68 5.86 -16.60
C GLN A 81 22.68 6.98 -16.95
N ASP A 82 22.34 8.24 -16.66
CA ASP A 82 23.26 9.38 -16.84
C ASP A 82 24.54 9.20 -16.00
N CYS A 83 24.38 8.64 -14.80
CA CYS A 83 25.46 8.26 -13.88
C CYS A 83 26.16 6.94 -14.23
N LYS A 84 25.90 6.35 -15.41
CA LYS A 84 26.49 5.08 -15.89
C LYS A 84 26.11 3.84 -15.07
N ILE A 85 24.95 3.86 -14.42
CA ILE A 85 24.36 2.68 -13.80
C ILE A 85 23.54 1.97 -14.86
N GLU A 86 23.84 0.69 -15.11
CA GLU A 86 23.06 -0.15 -16.01
C GLU A 86 21.73 -0.53 -15.34
N ILE A 87 20.65 0.11 -15.77
CA ILE A 87 19.29 -0.15 -15.33
C ILE A 87 18.34 0.00 -16.51
N ASP A 88 17.40 -0.93 -16.65
CA ASP A 88 16.29 -0.79 -17.59
C ASP A 88 15.20 0.08 -16.96
N VAL A 89 14.86 1.19 -17.63
CA VAL A 89 13.92 2.18 -17.11
C VAL A 89 12.52 1.59 -16.97
N GLU A 90 12.10 0.78 -17.94
CA GLU A 90 10.74 0.25 -17.97
C GLU A 90 10.59 -0.89 -16.95
N GLU A 91 11.58 -1.78 -16.85
CA GLU A 91 11.63 -2.80 -15.80
C GLU A 91 11.63 -2.17 -14.40
N TYR A 92 12.39 -1.09 -14.20
CA TYR A 92 12.41 -0.39 -12.92
C TYR A 92 11.05 0.22 -12.57
N VAL A 93 10.39 0.88 -13.52
CA VAL A 93 9.05 1.46 -13.30
C VAL A 93 8.01 0.36 -13.05
N GLN A 94 8.06 -0.74 -13.80
CA GLN A 94 7.15 -1.88 -13.65
C GLN A 94 7.37 -2.67 -12.36
N SER A 95 8.53 -2.53 -11.72
CA SER A 95 8.78 -3.13 -10.40
C SER A 95 7.82 -2.59 -9.31
N PHE A 96 7.30 -1.36 -9.49
CA PHE A 96 6.33 -0.74 -8.60
C PHE A 96 4.89 -1.14 -8.98
N ARG A 97 4.44 -2.28 -8.48
CA ARG A 97 3.12 -2.85 -8.81
C ARG A 97 1.98 -2.26 -8.00
N SER A 98 0.83 -2.05 -8.64
CA SER A 98 -0.38 -1.49 -8.04
C SER A 98 -1.33 -2.53 -7.41
N GLU A 99 -1.04 -3.83 -7.56
CA GLU A 99 -1.90 -4.97 -7.17
C GLU A 99 -2.41 -4.90 -5.73
N MET A 100 -1.60 -4.36 -4.82
CA MET A 100 -1.91 -4.29 -3.38
C MET A 100 -2.54 -2.97 -2.96
N MET A 101 -2.59 -1.96 -3.83
CA MET A 101 -3.03 -0.61 -3.46
C MET A 101 -4.48 -0.59 -2.98
N GLU A 102 -5.39 -1.23 -3.72
CA GLU A 102 -6.82 -1.31 -3.38
C GLU A 102 -7.05 -2.08 -2.07
N LEU A 103 -6.33 -3.20 -1.91
CA LEU A 103 -6.39 -4.03 -0.73
C LEU A 103 -5.94 -3.27 0.51
N VAL A 104 -4.78 -2.60 0.43
CA VAL A 104 -4.21 -1.86 1.55
C VAL A 104 -5.09 -0.66 1.90
N PHE A 105 -5.63 0.04 0.90
CA PHE A 105 -6.60 1.11 1.14
C PHE A 105 -7.82 0.61 1.94
N ALA A 106 -8.42 -0.50 1.52
CA ALA A 106 -9.57 -1.07 2.22
C ALA A 106 -9.20 -1.50 3.66
N TRP A 107 -8.02 -2.12 3.83
CA TRP A 107 -7.51 -2.53 5.14
C TRP A 107 -7.36 -1.35 6.09
N VAL A 108 -6.65 -0.28 5.70
CA VAL A 108 -6.47 0.90 6.56
C VAL A 108 -7.76 1.66 6.82
N ASN A 109 -8.76 1.52 5.94
CA ASN A 109 -10.12 2.03 6.13
C ASN A 109 -11.02 1.09 6.96
N GLY A 110 -10.45 0.06 7.59
CA GLY A 110 -11.15 -0.77 8.57
C GLY A 110 -11.84 -2.03 8.04
N ALA A 111 -11.60 -2.42 6.78
CA ALA A 111 -12.11 -3.68 6.23
C ALA A 111 -11.60 -4.89 7.05
N LYS A 112 -12.38 -5.97 7.09
CA LYS A 112 -11.97 -7.20 7.79
C LYS A 112 -10.98 -7.97 6.92
N PHE A 113 -10.12 -8.76 7.57
CA PHE A 113 -9.12 -9.56 6.86
C PHE A 113 -9.75 -10.49 5.82
N ILE A 114 -10.88 -11.11 6.14
CA ILE A 114 -11.59 -11.99 5.20
C ILE A 114 -12.09 -11.26 3.95
N ASP A 115 -12.50 -10.00 4.09
CA ASP A 115 -13.04 -9.20 2.98
C ASP A 115 -11.89 -8.83 2.04
N ILE A 116 -10.74 -8.44 2.58
CA ILE A 116 -9.57 -8.07 1.77
C ILE A 116 -8.90 -9.27 1.10
N CYS A 117 -8.93 -10.47 1.70
CA CYS A 117 -8.47 -11.68 1.04
C CYS A 117 -9.32 -12.03 -0.19
N ALA A 118 -10.60 -11.65 -0.20
CA ALA A 118 -11.48 -11.88 -1.35
C ALA A 118 -11.28 -10.85 -2.49
N MET A 119 -10.55 -9.75 -2.25
CA MET A 119 -10.30 -8.70 -3.25
C MET A 119 -9.16 -9.05 -4.21
N THR A 120 -8.33 -10.04 -3.86
CA THR A 120 -7.13 -10.42 -4.63
C THR A 120 -7.02 -11.94 -4.74
N LYS A 121 -6.30 -12.42 -5.75
CA LYS A 121 -5.98 -13.84 -5.91
C LYS A 121 -4.70 -14.24 -5.17
N GLN A 122 -4.02 -13.27 -4.54
CA GLN A 122 -2.79 -13.56 -3.81
C GLN A 122 -3.06 -14.33 -2.51
N PHE A 123 -2.10 -15.16 -2.12
CA PHE A 123 -2.16 -15.90 -0.87
C PHE A 123 -2.15 -14.96 0.35
N GLU A 124 -2.86 -15.37 1.40
CA GLU A 124 -3.00 -14.61 2.65
C GLU A 124 -1.64 -14.34 3.30
N GLY A 125 -0.69 -15.26 3.14
CA GLY A 125 0.69 -15.07 3.60
C GLY A 125 1.38 -13.89 2.94
N SER A 126 1.15 -13.66 1.65
CA SER A 126 1.68 -12.49 0.90
C SER A 126 1.07 -11.20 1.42
N ILE A 127 -0.25 -11.18 1.63
CA ILE A 127 -0.97 -10.03 2.20
C ILE A 127 -0.41 -9.68 3.59
N ILE A 128 -0.26 -10.67 4.47
CA ILE A 128 0.30 -10.47 5.82
C ILE A 128 1.73 -9.93 5.76
N ARG A 129 2.57 -10.44 4.85
CA ARG A 129 3.94 -9.94 4.65
C ARG A 129 3.94 -8.47 4.23
N VAL A 130 3.09 -8.08 3.29
CA VAL A 130 2.96 -6.69 2.82
C VAL A 130 2.51 -5.77 3.95
N ILE A 131 1.48 -6.14 4.72
CA ILE A 131 0.98 -5.30 5.83
C ILE A 131 2.08 -5.09 6.89
N ARG A 132 2.84 -6.14 7.25
CA ARG A 132 3.94 -6.03 8.23
C ARG A 132 5.07 -5.14 7.72
N ARG A 133 5.50 -5.33 6.47
CA ARG A 133 6.55 -4.50 5.86
C ARG A 133 6.11 -3.04 5.71
N LEU A 134 4.84 -2.82 5.38
CA LEU A 134 4.26 -1.48 5.29
C LEU A 134 4.29 -0.78 6.64
N GLU A 135 3.95 -1.47 7.73
CA GLU A 135 4.07 -0.93 9.09
C GLU A 135 5.53 -0.59 9.44
N GLU A 136 6.48 -1.46 9.13
CA GLU A 136 7.90 -1.22 9.35
C GLU A 136 8.39 0.00 8.58
N LEU A 137 8.01 0.13 7.30
CA LEU A 137 8.33 1.27 6.46
C LEU A 137 7.69 2.56 6.98
N ALA A 138 6.42 2.52 7.37
CA ALA A 138 5.71 3.69 7.90
C ALA A 138 6.32 4.21 9.22
N ARG A 139 6.97 3.33 10.02
CA ARG A 139 7.69 3.74 11.23
C ARG A 139 9.02 4.42 10.94
N GLN A 140 9.59 4.23 9.74
CA GLN A 140 10.86 4.84 9.33
C GLN A 140 10.67 6.24 8.71
N LEU A 141 9.45 6.61 8.36
CA LEU A 141 9.07 7.93 7.81
C LEU A 141 8.64 8.89 8.93
#